data_AF-A0A1M7DLM9-F1
#
_entry.id   AF-A0A1M7DLM9-F1
#
_cell.length_a   1.000
_cell.length_b   1.000
_cell.length_c   1.000
_cell.angle_alpha   90.00
_cell.angle_beta   90.00
_cell.angle_gamma   90.00
#
_symmetry.space_group_name_H-M   'P 1'
#
loop_
_entity.id
_entity.type
_entity.pdbx_description
1 polymer ?
#
loop_
_entity_poly.entity_id
_entity_poly.type
_entity_poly.pdbx_seq_one_letter_code
_entity_poly.pdbx_strand_id
1 'polypeptide(L)'
;MEDVKIENNYYLGKLAENGNSQKVLIGEVIDWMIIEDGRLIGGYTIRHYRDTLDEEAKTNFDIDFGVKIDNGNDFFEPNLSTPEGAIIKIENFYSDENLEGVLSCKNFLKETGNLLEERELSVTEELKAELAEVLKLTLIEGLKSNGFPYFNNIERSFTLLDEKLENRQKLIFEKLIFDNGDTKFIKFWVGQEKNGDWKVLNLVD
;
A
#
# COMPACT_ATOMS: atom_id res chain seq x y z
N MET A 1 5.20 -20.52 -11.39
CA MET A 1 5.45 -21.89 -10.90
C MET A 1 4.18 -22.40 -10.24
N GLU A 2 3.84 -23.66 -10.46
CA GLU A 2 2.71 -24.37 -9.83
C GLU A 2 3.22 -25.26 -8.69
N ASP A 3 2.30 -25.70 -7.81
CA ASP A 3 2.59 -26.57 -6.65
C ASP A 3 3.73 -26.05 -5.74
N VAL A 4 3.79 -24.74 -5.54
CA VAL A 4 4.93 -24.10 -4.86
C VAL A 4 5.00 -24.50 -3.39
N LYS A 5 6.20 -24.92 -2.95
CA LYS A 5 6.56 -25.22 -1.57
C LYS A 5 7.73 -24.36 -1.13
N ILE A 6 7.76 -24.02 0.16
CA ILE A 6 8.85 -23.26 0.76
C ILE A 6 9.79 -24.23 1.49
N GLU A 7 11.07 -24.24 1.13
CA GLU A 7 12.10 -25.05 1.80
C GLU A 7 13.43 -24.30 1.85
N ASN A 8 14.02 -24.16 3.05
CA ASN A 8 15.37 -23.63 3.25
C ASN A 8 15.67 -22.31 2.49
N ASN A 9 14.76 -21.32 2.55
CA ASN A 9 14.80 -20.04 1.82
C ASN A 9 14.66 -20.13 0.29
N TYR A 10 14.09 -21.22 -0.22
CA TYR A 10 13.75 -21.35 -1.64
C TYR A 10 12.26 -21.60 -1.83
N TYR A 11 11.75 -21.12 -2.96
CA TYR A 11 10.54 -21.63 -3.57
C TYR A 11 10.91 -22.81 -4.47
N LEU A 12 10.27 -23.95 -4.25
CA LEU A 12 10.31 -25.11 -5.13
C LEU A 12 8.95 -25.28 -5.76
N GLY A 13 8.88 -25.36 -7.08
CA GLY A 13 7.63 -25.61 -7.80
C GLY A 13 7.90 -26.19 -9.17
N LYS A 14 6.85 -26.34 -9.97
CA LYS A 14 6.97 -26.76 -11.37
C LYS A 14 6.67 -25.58 -12.30
N LEU A 15 7.37 -25.49 -13.43
CA LEU A 15 7.02 -24.52 -14.47
C LEU A 15 5.71 -24.93 -15.13
N ALA A 16 4.81 -23.97 -15.35
CA ALA A 16 3.50 -24.24 -15.93
C ALA A 16 3.63 -24.67 -17.40
N GLU A 17 4.61 -24.13 -18.14
CA GLU A 17 4.77 -24.41 -19.57
C GLU A 17 5.27 -25.83 -19.89
N ASN A 18 5.97 -26.50 -18.97
CA ASN A 18 6.65 -27.77 -19.26
C ASN A 18 6.69 -28.76 -18.08
N GLY A 19 6.19 -28.39 -16.90
CA GLY A 19 6.17 -29.24 -15.71
C GLY A 19 7.53 -29.47 -15.06
N ASN A 20 8.61 -28.82 -15.54
CA ASN A 20 9.95 -28.99 -14.98
C ASN A 20 10.03 -28.38 -13.58
N SER A 21 10.67 -29.09 -12.66
CA SER A 21 10.93 -28.57 -11.32
C SER A 21 11.91 -27.40 -11.39
N GLN A 22 11.53 -26.29 -10.78
CA GLN A 22 12.35 -25.09 -10.64
C GLN A 22 12.55 -24.77 -9.16
N LYS A 23 13.74 -24.26 -8.85
CA LYS A 23 14.12 -23.79 -7.52
C LYS A 23 14.57 -22.34 -7.64
N VAL A 24 13.91 -21.44 -6.91
CA VAL A 24 14.20 -20.00 -6.94
C VAL A 24 14.49 -19.53 -5.52
N LEU A 25 15.58 -18.78 -5.34
CA LEU A 25 15.89 -18.20 -4.04
C LEU A 25 14.83 -17.16 -3.69
N ILE A 26 14.28 -17.20 -2.47
CA ILE A 26 13.21 -16.27 -2.07
C ILE A 26 13.64 -14.80 -2.27
N GLY A 27 14.91 -14.47 -1.97
CA GLY A 27 15.45 -13.12 -2.15
C GLY A 27 15.71 -12.69 -3.59
N GLU A 28 15.58 -13.58 -4.58
CA GLU A 28 15.68 -13.26 -6.01
C GLU A 28 14.31 -13.06 -6.66
N VAL A 29 13.22 -13.31 -5.92
CA VAL A 29 11.86 -13.07 -6.41
C VAL A 29 11.56 -11.59 -6.29
N ILE A 30 11.30 -10.96 -7.44
CA ILE A 30 10.94 -9.54 -7.53
C ILE A 30 9.45 -9.34 -7.23
N ASP A 31 8.60 -10.30 -7.62
CA ASP A 31 7.16 -10.23 -7.41
C ASP A 31 6.53 -11.64 -7.40
N TRP A 32 5.40 -11.77 -6.73
CA TRP A 32 4.60 -12.99 -6.72
C TRP A 32 3.38 -12.79 -7.62
N MET A 33 3.18 -13.75 -8.52
CA MET A 33 2.02 -13.82 -9.41
C MET A 33 1.23 -15.06 -9.04
N ILE A 34 0.02 -14.90 -8.56
CA ILE A 34 -0.94 -15.98 -8.38
C ILE A 34 -1.97 -15.82 -9.49
N ILE A 35 -2.18 -16.86 -10.30
CA ILE A 35 -3.24 -16.85 -11.30
C ILE A 35 -4.35 -17.76 -10.80
N GLU A 36 -5.53 -17.21 -10.55
CA GLU A 36 -6.72 -17.94 -10.09
C GLU A 36 -7.90 -17.59 -11.01
N ASP A 37 -8.57 -18.59 -11.57
CA ASP A 37 -9.68 -18.43 -12.53
C ASP A 37 -9.37 -17.46 -13.71
N GLY A 38 -8.11 -17.46 -14.17
CA GLY A 38 -7.65 -16.60 -15.28
C GLY A 38 -7.41 -15.13 -14.90
N ARG A 39 -7.38 -14.82 -13.59
CA ARG A 39 -7.09 -13.49 -13.02
C ARG A 39 -5.76 -13.47 -12.29
N LEU A 40 -5.02 -12.37 -12.36
CA LEU A 40 -3.75 -12.17 -11.67
C LEU A 40 -3.96 -11.57 -10.27
N ILE A 41 -3.80 -12.37 -9.24
CA ILE A 41 -3.71 -11.94 -7.83
C ILE A 41 -2.23 -11.65 -7.52
N GLY A 42 -1.92 -10.51 -6.90
CA GLY A 42 -0.53 -10.02 -6.77
C GLY A 42 0.01 -9.45 -8.08
N GLY A 43 1.32 -9.38 -8.28
CA GLY A 43 1.92 -8.78 -9.49
C GLY A 43 1.94 -7.25 -9.46
N TYR A 44 2.13 -6.65 -8.28
CA TYR A 44 2.18 -5.20 -8.08
C TYR A 44 3.19 -4.52 -9.03
N THR A 45 4.39 -5.10 -9.15
CA THR A 45 5.47 -4.59 -10.01
C THR A 45 5.10 -4.68 -11.49
N ILE A 46 4.37 -5.73 -11.87
CA ILE A 46 3.90 -5.92 -13.24
C ILE A 46 2.81 -4.92 -13.60
N ARG A 47 1.84 -4.72 -12.71
CA ARG A 47 0.83 -3.66 -12.86
C ARG A 47 1.47 -2.29 -12.94
N HIS A 48 2.37 -1.98 -12.02
CA HIS A 48 3.08 -0.70 -12.01
C HIS A 48 3.84 -0.45 -13.32
N TYR A 49 4.58 -1.45 -13.81
CA TYR A 49 5.26 -1.35 -15.10
C TYR A 49 4.27 -1.16 -16.24
N ARG A 50 3.25 -2.02 -16.34
CA ARG A 50 2.19 -1.93 -17.36
C ARG A 50 1.55 -0.54 -17.37
N ASP A 51 1.26 0.02 -16.20
CA ASP A 51 0.55 1.29 -16.09
C ASP A 51 1.38 2.50 -16.55
N THR A 52 2.72 2.36 -16.60
CA THR A 52 3.64 3.37 -17.15
C THR A 52 3.71 3.37 -18.68
N LEU A 53 3.19 2.33 -19.35
CA LEU A 53 3.16 2.21 -20.80
C LEU A 53 2.05 3.08 -21.42
N ASP A 54 2.22 3.49 -22.68
CA ASP A 54 1.14 4.10 -23.47
C ASP A 54 0.09 3.06 -23.92
N GLU A 55 -1.05 3.50 -24.47
CA GLU A 55 -2.17 2.60 -24.80
C GLU A 55 -1.81 1.52 -25.83
N GLU A 56 -0.93 1.82 -26.79
CA GLU A 56 -0.50 0.85 -27.79
C GLU A 56 0.43 -0.20 -27.16
N ALA A 57 1.42 0.25 -26.39
CA ALA A 57 2.35 -0.61 -25.67
C ALA A 57 1.64 -1.44 -24.59
N LYS A 58 0.64 -0.88 -23.89
CA LYS A 58 -0.23 -1.62 -22.95
C LYS A 58 -0.98 -2.74 -23.66
N THR A 59 -1.58 -2.45 -24.81
CA THR A 59 -2.33 -3.45 -25.57
C THR A 59 -1.41 -4.59 -26.02
N ASN A 60 -0.22 -4.27 -26.52
CA ASN A 60 0.76 -5.28 -26.91
C ASN A 60 1.26 -6.09 -25.70
N PHE A 61 1.54 -5.42 -24.59
CA PHE A 61 1.93 -6.07 -23.33
C PHE A 61 0.85 -7.04 -22.85
N ASP A 62 -0.42 -6.66 -22.86
CA ASP A 62 -1.54 -7.51 -22.45
C ASP A 62 -1.70 -8.74 -23.36
N ILE A 63 -1.50 -8.57 -24.67
CA ILE A 63 -1.51 -9.67 -25.64
C ILE A 63 -0.35 -10.65 -25.37
N ASP A 64 0.86 -10.13 -25.20
CA ASP A 64 2.08 -10.92 -25.01
C ASP A 64 2.10 -11.62 -23.64
N PHE A 65 1.58 -10.96 -22.61
CA PHE A 65 1.49 -11.51 -21.26
C PHE A 65 0.48 -12.66 -21.17
N GLY A 66 -0.53 -12.67 -22.05
CA GLY A 66 -1.42 -13.82 -22.27
C GLY A 66 -2.44 -14.08 -21.17
N VAL A 67 -2.52 -13.22 -20.14
CA VAL A 67 -3.56 -13.23 -19.11
C VAL A 67 -4.10 -11.83 -18.87
N LYS A 68 -5.35 -11.75 -18.43
CA LYS A 68 -5.96 -10.46 -18.08
C LYS A 68 -5.34 -9.96 -16.78
N ILE A 69 -4.57 -8.87 -16.87
CA ILE A 69 -4.13 -8.11 -15.71
C ILE A 69 -5.34 -7.35 -15.20
N ASP A 70 -5.85 -7.75 -14.04
CA ASP A 70 -7.01 -7.12 -13.42
C ASP A 70 -6.61 -5.84 -12.68
N ASN A 71 -7.58 -5.26 -11.95
CA ASN A 71 -7.33 -4.07 -11.15
C ASN A 71 -6.47 -4.35 -9.90
N GLY A 72 -6.00 -5.58 -9.71
CA GLY A 72 -5.27 -6.07 -8.56
C GLY A 72 -6.15 -6.46 -7.38
N ASN A 73 -5.74 -7.51 -6.70
CA ASN A 73 -6.00 -7.74 -5.29
C ASN A 73 -4.64 -7.94 -4.60
N ASP A 74 -4.04 -6.83 -4.17
CA ASP A 74 -2.70 -6.81 -3.59
C ASP A 74 -2.70 -7.39 -2.18
N PHE A 75 -1.83 -8.36 -1.94
CA PHE A 75 -1.58 -8.88 -0.59
C PHE A 75 -0.28 -8.31 -0.04
N PHE A 76 -0.41 -7.39 0.91
CA PHE A 76 0.68 -6.98 1.78
C PHE A 76 0.37 -7.43 3.20
N GLU A 77 1.41 -7.83 3.93
CA GLU A 77 1.25 -8.17 5.35
C GLU A 77 0.84 -6.90 6.13
N PRO A 78 -0.18 -6.94 7.02
CA PRO A 78 -0.65 -5.78 7.78
C PRO A 78 0.32 -5.36 8.90
N ASN A 79 1.54 -4.98 8.54
CA ASN A 79 2.62 -4.61 9.44
C ASN A 79 3.27 -3.28 9.00
N LEU A 80 4.28 -2.80 9.73
CA LEU A 80 4.91 -1.52 9.41
C LEU A 80 6.14 -1.67 8.49
N SER A 81 6.36 -2.85 7.90
CA SER A 81 7.58 -3.12 7.12
C SER A 81 7.54 -2.53 5.70
N THR A 82 6.35 -2.29 5.16
CA THR A 82 6.13 -1.65 3.86
C THR A 82 5.16 -0.46 3.98
N PRO A 83 5.21 0.49 3.03
CA PRO A 83 4.21 1.56 2.88
C PRO A 83 2.77 1.05 2.90
N GLU A 84 2.48 0.05 2.07
CA GLU A 84 1.17 -0.54 1.86
C GLU A 84 0.72 -1.32 3.10
N GLY A 85 1.62 -2.10 3.70
CA GLY A 85 1.34 -2.82 4.94
C GLY A 85 0.94 -1.87 6.08
N ALA A 86 1.56 -0.68 6.16
CA ALA A 86 1.22 0.31 7.17
C ALA A 86 -0.18 0.90 6.96
N ILE A 87 -0.61 1.05 5.70
CA ILE A 87 -1.99 1.47 5.34
C ILE A 87 -2.98 0.37 5.75
N ILE A 88 -2.75 -0.88 5.35
CA ILE A 88 -3.64 -2.00 5.74
C ILE A 88 -3.70 -2.13 7.27
N LYS A 89 -2.57 -1.94 7.97
CA LYS A 89 -2.53 -2.03 9.43
C LYS A 89 -3.38 -0.96 10.12
N ILE A 90 -3.31 0.31 9.68
CA ILE A 90 -4.14 1.37 10.28
C ILE A 90 -5.63 1.12 10.00
N GLU A 91 -5.97 0.58 8.83
CA GLU A 91 -7.34 0.24 8.45
C GLU A 91 -7.94 -0.93 9.23
N ASN A 92 -7.11 -1.93 9.55
CA ASN A 92 -7.51 -2.99 10.48
C ASN A 92 -7.81 -2.38 11.86
N PHE A 93 -6.97 -1.46 12.35
CA PHE A 93 -7.27 -0.76 13.60
C PHE A 93 -8.50 0.14 13.52
N TYR A 94 -8.80 0.72 12.36
CA TYR A 94 -10.07 1.42 12.16
C TYR A 94 -11.24 0.46 12.29
N SER A 95 -11.20 -0.67 11.59
CA SER A 95 -12.26 -1.68 11.60
C SER A 95 -12.47 -2.33 12.98
N ASP A 96 -11.39 -2.44 13.77
CA ASP A 96 -11.41 -2.96 15.14
C ASP A 96 -11.78 -1.88 16.19
N GLU A 97 -12.08 -0.65 15.77
CA GLU A 97 -12.33 0.51 16.65
C GLU A 97 -11.20 0.76 17.66
N ASN A 98 -9.95 0.41 17.30
CA ASN A 98 -8.80 0.48 18.18
C ASN A 98 -8.06 1.80 18.05
N LEU A 99 -8.47 2.79 18.85
CA LEU A 99 -7.86 4.13 18.83
C LEU A 99 -6.35 4.13 19.07
N GLU A 100 -5.87 3.40 20.08
CA GLU A 100 -4.43 3.33 20.39
C GLU A 100 -3.65 2.73 19.20
N GLY A 101 -4.21 1.72 18.55
CA GLY A 101 -3.67 1.12 17.34
C GLY A 101 -3.58 2.13 16.18
N VAL A 102 -4.65 2.89 15.93
CA VAL A 102 -4.68 3.95 14.91
C VAL A 102 -3.59 4.98 15.18
N LEU A 103 -3.52 5.49 16.41
CA LEU A 103 -2.52 6.49 16.82
C LEU A 103 -1.10 5.95 16.68
N SER A 104 -0.88 4.66 16.94
CA SER A 104 0.44 4.02 16.80
C SER A 104 0.92 3.95 15.34
N CYS A 105 0.02 4.02 14.36
CA CYS A 105 0.36 3.99 12.94
C CYS A 105 0.65 5.37 12.35
N LYS A 106 0.41 6.45 13.11
CA LYS A 106 0.52 7.84 12.64
C LYS A 106 1.85 8.48 13.05
N ASN A 107 2.31 9.45 12.27
CA ASN A 107 3.34 10.41 12.69
C ASN A 107 2.87 11.85 12.42
N PHE A 108 2.24 12.45 13.42
CA PHE A 108 1.66 13.79 13.31
C PHE A 108 2.69 14.91 13.12
N LEU A 109 3.94 14.74 13.57
CA LEU A 109 4.99 15.73 13.36
C LEU A 109 5.43 15.79 11.89
N LYS A 110 5.56 14.62 11.26
CA LYS A 110 5.84 14.53 9.81
C LYS A 110 4.65 14.99 8.99
N GLU A 111 3.44 14.57 9.36
CA GLU A 111 2.19 15.02 8.73
C GLU A 111 2.05 16.55 8.75
N THR A 112 2.32 17.18 9.90
CA THR A 112 2.36 18.65 10.03
C THR A 112 3.44 19.25 9.13
N GLY A 113 4.61 18.63 9.04
CA GLY A 113 5.67 19.04 8.12
C GLY A 113 5.20 19.09 6.67
N ASN A 114 4.50 18.05 6.20
CA ASN A 114 3.96 18.00 4.85
C ASN A 114 2.92 19.12 4.62
N LEU A 115 1.99 19.30 5.56
CA LEU A 115 0.96 20.35 5.47
C LEU A 115 1.55 21.77 5.43
N LEU A 116 2.64 22.01 6.14
CA LEU A 116 3.34 23.29 6.13
C LEU A 116 4.12 23.50 4.83
N GLU A 117 4.78 22.45 4.32
CA GLU A 117 5.50 22.48 3.04
C GLU A 117 4.54 22.77 1.87
N GLU A 118 3.40 22.07 1.80
CA GLU A 118 2.37 22.26 0.77
C GLU A 118 1.80 23.69 0.75
N ARG A 119 1.83 24.39 1.89
CA ARG A 119 1.34 25.76 2.04
C ARG A 119 2.46 26.81 2.00
N GLU A 120 3.70 26.39 1.78
CA GLU A 120 4.89 27.25 1.81
C GLU A 120 5.03 28.05 3.13
N LEU A 121 4.63 27.45 4.25
CA LEU A 121 4.66 28.09 5.57
C LEU A 121 5.89 27.64 6.37
N SER A 122 6.67 28.61 6.84
CA SER A 122 7.75 28.37 7.80
C SER A 122 7.30 28.77 9.20
N VAL A 123 7.41 27.85 10.15
CA VAL A 123 7.03 28.04 11.56
C VAL A 123 8.16 27.57 12.46
N THR A 124 8.13 27.98 13.74
CA THR A 124 9.09 27.46 14.72
C THR A 124 8.80 25.99 15.05
N GLU A 125 9.80 25.29 15.57
CA GLU A 125 9.63 23.89 16.00
C GLU A 125 8.62 23.76 17.14
N GLU A 126 8.50 24.76 18.02
CA GLU A 126 7.45 24.74 19.06
C GLU A 126 6.05 24.79 18.43
N LEU A 127 5.82 25.72 17.50
CA LEU A 127 4.52 25.84 16.83
C LEU A 127 4.20 24.60 15.98
N LYS A 128 5.20 23.98 15.35
CA LYS A 128 5.04 22.72 14.63
C LYS A 128 4.60 21.58 15.57
N ALA A 129 5.17 21.50 16.76
CA ALA A 129 4.78 20.50 17.76
C ALA A 129 3.35 20.73 18.27
N GLU A 130 2.96 21.99 18.50
CA GLU A 130 1.59 22.34 18.87
C GLU A 130 0.59 21.97 17.78
N LEU A 131 0.89 22.27 16.51
CA LEU A 131 0.05 21.89 15.37
C LEU A 131 -0.10 20.37 15.22
N ALA A 132 0.98 19.60 15.46
CA ALA A 132 0.93 18.15 15.44
C ALA A 132 -0.01 17.59 16.51
N GLU A 133 -0.02 18.16 17.72
CA GLU A 133 -0.96 17.77 18.76
C GLU A 133 -2.40 18.15 18.40
N VAL A 134 -2.62 19.30 17.76
CA VAL A 134 -3.95 19.68 17.24
C VAL A 134 -4.46 18.69 16.20
N LEU A 135 -3.62 18.24 15.27
CA LEU A 135 -4.00 17.21 14.27
C LEU A 135 -4.41 15.90 14.96
N LYS A 136 -3.63 15.46 15.94
CA LYS A 136 -3.92 14.27 16.73
C LYS A 136 -5.27 14.38 17.46
N LEU A 137 -5.51 15.50 18.16
CA LEU A 137 -6.77 15.73 18.87
C LEU A 137 -7.96 15.78 17.91
N THR A 138 -7.78 16.40 16.74
CA THR A 138 -8.81 16.48 15.69
C THR A 138 -9.16 15.09 15.15
N LEU A 139 -8.17 14.23 14.92
CA LEU A 139 -8.40 12.85 14.52
C LEU A 139 -9.20 12.08 15.59
N ILE A 140 -8.78 12.18 16.86
CA ILE A 140 -9.45 11.51 17.98
C ILE A 140 -10.91 11.96 18.07
N GLU A 141 -11.17 13.26 18.01
CA GLU A 141 -12.52 13.81 18.09
C GLU A 141 -13.36 13.41 16.87
N GLY A 142 -12.76 13.42 15.68
CA GLY A 142 -13.40 12.97 14.45
C GLY A 142 -13.87 11.51 14.52
N LEU A 143 -13.03 10.61 15.04
CA LEU A 143 -13.38 9.19 15.22
C LEU A 143 -14.45 8.99 16.30
N LYS A 144 -14.41 9.75 17.39
CA LYS A 144 -15.43 9.68 18.44
C LYS A 144 -16.80 10.19 17.98
N SER A 145 -16.81 11.26 17.18
CA SER A 145 -18.02 11.92 16.72
C SER A 145 -18.65 11.22 15.51
N ASN A 146 -17.84 10.74 14.56
CA ASN A 146 -18.33 10.17 13.30
C ASN A 146 -18.27 8.63 13.24
N GLY A 147 -17.66 8.00 14.24
CA GLY A 147 -17.34 6.58 14.23
C GLY A 147 -16.05 6.28 13.47
N PHE A 148 -15.58 5.03 13.59
CA PHE A 148 -14.42 4.55 12.86
C PHE A 148 -14.81 4.13 11.44
N PRO A 149 -14.00 4.44 10.41
CA PRO A 149 -14.15 3.83 9.10
C PRO A 149 -14.04 2.29 9.19
N TYR A 150 -14.66 1.58 8.25
CA TYR A 150 -14.74 0.13 8.28
C TYR A 150 -14.34 -0.46 6.93
N PHE A 151 -13.44 -1.46 6.96
CA PHE A 151 -12.72 -1.96 5.79
C PHE A 151 -12.77 -3.50 5.65
N ASN A 152 -13.94 -4.12 5.87
CA ASN A 152 -14.12 -5.56 5.68
C ASN A 152 -14.67 -5.92 4.31
N ASN A 153 -14.25 -7.10 3.83
CA ASN A 153 -14.64 -7.67 2.53
C ASN A 153 -14.43 -6.68 1.37
N ILE A 154 -13.20 -6.17 1.26
CA ILE A 154 -12.80 -5.29 0.17
C ILE A 154 -11.64 -5.93 -0.60
N GLU A 155 -11.71 -5.85 -1.92
CA GLU A 155 -10.53 -6.04 -2.78
C GLU A 155 -9.80 -4.71 -2.86
N ARG A 156 -8.46 -4.76 -2.90
CA ARG A 156 -7.65 -3.55 -2.92
C ARG A 156 -6.45 -3.66 -3.85
N SER A 157 -6.02 -2.53 -4.38
CA SER A 157 -4.74 -2.43 -5.05
C SER A 157 -4.05 -1.10 -4.76
N PHE A 158 -2.73 -1.13 -4.79
CA PHE A 158 -1.88 0.00 -4.49
C PHE A 158 -1.11 0.46 -5.74
N THR A 159 -0.73 1.73 -5.75
CA THR A 159 0.16 2.29 -6.77
C THR A 159 1.02 3.38 -6.13
N LEU A 160 2.34 3.26 -6.28
CA LEU A 160 3.26 4.35 -5.94
C LEU A 160 3.12 5.48 -6.97
N LEU A 161 2.70 6.65 -6.50
CA LEU A 161 2.56 7.86 -7.32
C LEU A 161 3.80 8.75 -7.28
N ASP A 162 4.45 8.85 -6.11
CA ASP A 162 5.61 9.73 -5.90
C ASP A 162 6.51 9.21 -4.76
N GLU A 163 7.80 9.55 -4.81
CA GLU A 163 8.80 9.20 -3.81
C GLU A 163 9.74 10.38 -3.50
N LYS A 164 9.64 10.89 -2.28
CA LYS A 164 10.52 11.92 -1.70
C LYS A 164 11.67 11.26 -0.97
N LEU A 165 12.76 10.99 -1.69
CA LEU A 165 13.93 10.26 -1.18
C LEU A 165 14.60 10.96 0.01
N GLU A 166 14.66 12.29 0.00
CA GLU A 166 15.28 13.11 1.05
C GLU A 166 14.60 12.94 2.41
N ASN A 167 13.28 12.78 2.41
CA ASN A 167 12.45 12.67 3.61
C ASN A 167 11.94 11.24 3.85
N ARG A 168 12.34 10.28 2.99
CA ARG A 168 11.90 8.88 3.00
C ARG A 168 10.38 8.76 3.05
N GLN A 169 9.71 9.49 2.16
CA GLN A 169 8.26 9.45 2.05
C GLN A 169 7.82 8.96 0.68
N LYS A 170 6.66 8.31 0.66
CA LYS A 170 6.02 7.80 -0.56
C LYS A 170 4.57 8.26 -0.60
N LEU A 171 4.11 8.67 -1.77
CA LEU A 171 2.70 8.92 -2.05
C LEU A 171 2.12 7.65 -2.65
N ILE A 172 1.27 6.98 -1.89
CA ILE A 172 0.62 5.73 -2.27
C ILE A 172 -0.83 6.03 -2.63
N PHE A 173 -1.26 5.56 -3.79
CA PHE A 173 -2.66 5.51 -4.19
C PHE A 173 -3.22 4.13 -3.88
N GLU A 174 -4.35 4.07 -3.20
CA GLU A 174 -5.11 2.86 -2.93
C GLU A 174 -6.46 2.93 -3.65
N LYS A 175 -6.76 1.87 -4.39
CA LYS A 175 -8.07 1.61 -4.97
C LYS A 175 -8.75 0.53 -4.14
N LEU A 176 -9.92 0.84 -3.59
CA LEU A 176 -10.77 -0.09 -2.85
C LEU A 176 -11.98 -0.46 -3.70
N ILE A 177 -12.29 -1.75 -3.78
CA ILE A 177 -13.46 -2.31 -4.45
C ILE A 177 -14.29 -3.05 -3.40
N PHE A 178 -15.52 -2.60 -3.18
CA PHE A 178 -16.46 -3.18 -2.22
C PHE A 178 -17.29 -4.30 -2.88
N ASP A 179 -17.86 -5.20 -2.07
CA ASP A 179 -18.71 -6.32 -2.53
C ASP A 179 -19.87 -5.90 -3.45
N ASN A 180 -20.38 -4.67 -3.30
CA ASN A 180 -21.45 -4.12 -4.12
C ASN A 180 -20.97 -3.55 -5.47
N GLY A 181 -19.66 -3.63 -5.74
CA GLY A 181 -19.01 -3.08 -6.93
C GLY A 181 -18.61 -1.60 -6.81
N ASP A 182 -18.93 -0.93 -5.70
CA ASP A 182 -18.53 0.46 -5.49
C ASP A 182 -17.01 0.55 -5.40
N THR A 183 -16.47 1.65 -5.91
CA THR A 183 -15.04 1.90 -5.92
C THR A 183 -14.72 3.17 -5.14
N LYS A 184 -13.71 3.11 -4.27
CA LYS A 184 -13.11 4.29 -3.65
C LYS A 184 -11.64 4.38 -4.02
N PHE A 185 -11.16 5.61 -4.10
CA PHE A 185 -9.79 5.93 -4.42
C PHE A 185 -9.25 6.85 -3.34
N ILE A 186 -8.11 6.49 -2.78
CA ILE A 186 -7.51 7.19 -1.64
C ILE A 186 -6.04 7.40 -1.94
N LYS A 187 -5.48 8.56 -1.58
CA LYS A 187 -4.05 8.78 -1.62
C LYS A 187 -3.53 9.02 -0.21
N PHE A 188 -2.40 8.42 0.11
CA PHE A 188 -1.73 8.57 1.39
C PHE A 188 -0.28 8.97 1.18
N TRP A 189 0.17 10.00 1.88
CA TRP A 189 1.60 10.06 2.20
C TRP A 189 1.88 9.07 3.32
N VAL A 190 2.94 8.28 3.15
CA VAL A 190 3.53 7.44 4.18
C VAL A 190 5.00 7.78 4.34
N GLY A 191 5.50 7.75 5.58
CA GLY A 191 6.87 8.13 5.89
C GLY A 191 7.59 7.07 6.71
N GLN A 192 8.85 6.80 6.36
CA GLN A 192 9.66 5.82 7.08
C GLN A 192 10.36 6.43 8.30
N GLU A 193 10.24 5.78 9.44
CA GLU A 193 10.93 6.10 10.68
C GLU A 193 12.39 5.63 10.68
N LYS A 194 13.18 6.12 11.64
CA LYS A 194 14.60 5.75 11.76
C LYS A 194 14.81 4.25 12.03
N ASN A 195 13.86 3.60 12.67
CA ASN A 195 13.88 2.16 12.95
C ASN A 195 13.44 1.31 11.74
N GLY A 196 13.05 1.94 10.62
CA GLY A 196 12.59 1.27 9.40
C GLY A 196 11.08 1.14 9.27
N ASP A 197 10.31 1.41 10.33
CA ASP A 197 8.84 1.32 10.31
C ASP A 197 8.22 2.42 9.44
N TRP A 198 7.20 2.08 8.67
CA TRP A 198 6.39 3.03 7.92
C TRP A 198 5.23 3.56 8.78
N LYS A 199 4.93 4.86 8.66
CA LYS A 199 3.81 5.53 9.33
C LYS A 199 2.93 6.23 8.29
N VAL A 200 1.63 6.19 8.50
CA VAL A 200 0.66 6.93 7.68
C VAL A 200 0.68 8.40 8.10
N LEU A 201 0.86 9.29 7.12
CA LEU A 201 0.97 10.72 7.35
C LEU A 201 -0.38 11.38 7.10
N ASN A 202 -0.81 11.61 5.87
CA ASN A 202 -2.09 12.27 5.57
C ASN A 202 -2.82 11.59 4.42
N LEU A 203 -4.15 11.75 4.41
CA LEU A 203 -4.92 11.64 3.17
C LEU A 203 -4.64 12.87 2.29
N VAL A 204 -4.53 12.64 0.99
CA VAL A 204 -4.36 13.68 -0.04
C VAL A 204 -5.53 13.59 -1.01
N ASP A 205 -6.12 14.73 -1.37
CA ASP A 205 -7.16 14.81 -2.42
C ASP A 205 -6.54 14.72 -3.83
#